data_AF-A0AAD5AE56-F1
#
_entry.id   AF-A0AAD5AE56-F1
#
_cell.length_a   1.000
_cell.length_b   1.000
_cell.length_c   1.000
_cell.angle_alpha   90.00
_cell.angle_beta   90.00
_cell.angle_gamma   90.00
#
_symmetry.space_group_name_H-M   'P 1'
#
loop_
_entity.id
_entity.type
_entity.pdbx_description
1 polymer ?
#
loop_
_entity_poly.entity_id
_entity_poly.type
_entity_poly.pdbx_seq_one_letter_code
_entity_poly.pdbx_strand_id
1 'polypeptide(L)'
;MHKAYQPFQPAANKYLQKKWDQEHYEEHRRKVREAKPVVDTKGIRTPTHIQVKLKKVQVQEERQAIINRDNQLLASKLADIQHSTGRIDHRNLYIERSLNLERRRAELQRVTRENQVIYERITAQESQYRRELWEEDWARGEQRRDKITRYPRGVAEKQKLKKRVKFSGGETERTLSSSSKTEDGETTDEDLQRQ
;
A
#
# COMPACT_ATOMS: atom_id res chain seq x y z
N MET A 1 45.60 -8.42 86.17
CA MET A 1 44.84 -7.93 87.34
C MET A 1 43.44 -8.52 87.30
N HIS A 2 43.19 -9.68 87.93
CA HIS A 2 41.84 -10.24 88.03
C HIS A 2 41.16 -9.68 89.29
N LYS A 3 40.18 -8.80 89.12
CA LYS A 3 39.37 -8.27 90.23
C LYS A 3 38.32 -9.30 90.62
N ALA A 4 38.27 -9.64 91.91
CA ALA A 4 37.23 -10.50 92.45
C ALA A 4 35.87 -9.79 92.38
N TYR A 5 34.80 -10.58 92.24
CA TYR A 5 33.44 -10.05 92.19
C TYR A 5 33.06 -9.44 93.55
N GLN A 6 32.62 -8.17 93.50
CA GLN A 6 32.14 -7.41 94.66
C GLN A 6 30.67 -7.08 94.45
N PRO A 7 29.75 -7.68 95.21
CA PRO A 7 28.33 -7.36 95.10
C PRO A 7 28.08 -5.95 95.64
N PHE A 8 27.13 -5.24 95.03
CA PHE A 8 26.75 -3.89 95.46
C PHE A 8 25.96 -3.90 96.78
N GLN A 9 25.24 -5.00 97.06
CA GLN A 9 24.51 -5.19 98.30
C GLN A 9 25.14 -6.29 99.17
N PRO A 10 25.02 -6.23 100.51
CA PRO A 10 25.48 -7.29 101.39
C PRO A 10 24.78 -8.61 101.05
N ALA A 11 25.56 -9.63 100.69
CA ALA A 11 25.05 -10.95 100.34
C ALA A 11 25.69 -12.03 101.22
N ALA A 12 24.87 -12.95 101.75
CA ALA A 12 25.34 -14.06 102.57
C ALA A 12 26.28 -15.00 101.79
N ASN A 13 26.02 -15.22 100.50
CA ASN A 13 26.85 -16.03 99.62
C ASN A 13 27.23 -15.26 98.34
N LYS A 14 28.51 -14.90 98.22
CA LYS A 14 29.04 -14.12 97.09
C LYS A 14 29.01 -14.87 95.77
N TYR A 15 29.10 -16.20 95.77
CA TYR A 15 29.10 -17.01 94.55
C TYR A 15 27.71 -17.03 93.90
N LEU A 16 26.67 -17.25 94.71
CA LEU A 16 25.28 -17.22 94.24
C LEU A 16 24.89 -15.84 93.75
N GLN A 17 25.27 -14.78 94.48
CA GLN A 17 25.01 -13.40 94.06
C GLN A 17 25.66 -13.09 92.70
N LYS A 18 26.92 -13.52 92.48
CA LYS A 18 27.59 -13.35 91.18
C LYS A 18 26.81 -14.00 90.05
N LYS A 19 26.27 -15.19 90.29
CA LYS A 19 25.54 -15.95 89.27
C LYS A 19 24.22 -15.26 88.90
N TRP A 20 23.48 -14.77 89.90
CA TRP A 20 22.24 -14.04 89.67
C TRP A 20 22.46 -12.69 88.99
N ASP A 21 23.46 -11.93 89.43
CA ASP A 21 23.80 -10.65 88.78
C ASP A 21 24.18 -10.85 87.32
N GLN A 22 24.91 -11.94 87.03
CA GLN A 22 25.26 -12.30 85.66
C GLN A 22 24.02 -12.66 84.83
N GLU A 23 23.11 -13.49 85.36
CA GLU A 23 21.86 -13.86 84.69
C GLU A 23 20.95 -12.64 84.45
N HIS A 24 20.79 -11.76 85.43
CA HIS A 24 20.02 -10.53 85.28
C HIS A 24 20.65 -9.56 84.29
N TYR A 25 21.97 -9.43 84.30
CA TYR A 25 22.70 -8.62 83.33
C TYR A 25 22.48 -9.17 81.91
N GLU A 26 22.60 -10.48 81.72
CA GLU A 26 22.35 -11.14 80.44
C GLU A 26 20.91 -10.98 79.97
N GLU A 27 19.93 -11.11 80.88
CA GLU A 27 18.51 -10.92 80.58
C GLU A 27 18.21 -9.48 80.19
N HIS A 28 18.74 -8.49 80.92
CA HIS A 28 18.62 -7.08 80.57
C HIS A 28 19.25 -6.80 79.21
N ARG A 29 20.47 -7.31 78.95
CA ARG A 29 21.14 -7.16 77.65
C ARG A 29 20.36 -7.85 76.52
N ARG A 30 19.65 -8.95 76.79
CA ARG A 30 18.74 -9.57 75.83
C ARG A 30 17.55 -8.65 75.54
N LYS A 31 16.87 -8.14 76.56
CA LYS A 31 15.74 -7.20 76.40
C LYS A 31 16.12 -5.94 75.63
N VAL A 32 17.29 -5.36 75.92
CA VAL A 32 17.81 -4.19 75.20
C VAL A 32 18.11 -4.51 73.73
N ARG A 33 18.65 -5.70 73.42
CA ARG A 33 18.90 -6.13 72.04
C ARG A 33 17.63 -6.42 71.25
N GLU A 34 16.62 -6.99 71.90
CA GLU A 34 15.35 -7.39 71.28
C GLU A 34 14.33 -6.24 71.21
N ALA A 35 14.58 -5.13 71.90
CA ALA A 35 13.71 -3.96 71.88
C ALA A 35 13.56 -3.40 70.46
N LYS A 36 12.33 -3.45 69.93
CA LYS A 36 12.00 -2.89 68.61
C LYS A 36 11.82 -1.37 68.70
N PRO A 37 12.23 -0.62 67.67
CA PRO A 37 11.97 0.82 67.64
C PRO A 37 10.46 1.10 67.57
N VAL A 38 10.00 2.06 68.37
CA VAL A 38 8.58 2.48 68.45
C VAL A 38 8.16 3.29 67.23
N VAL A 39 9.10 4.01 66.62
CA VAL A 39 8.87 4.85 65.44
C VAL A 39 9.59 4.22 64.25
N ASP A 40 8.87 4.04 63.15
CA ASP A 40 9.51 3.67 61.89
C ASP A 40 10.29 4.87 61.35
N THR A 41 11.61 4.77 61.37
CA THR A 41 12.52 5.77 60.81
C THR A 41 12.97 5.42 59.39
N LYS A 42 12.42 4.35 58.78
CA LYS A 42 12.76 3.98 57.42
C LYS A 42 12.21 5.02 56.45
N GLY A 43 13.07 5.48 55.55
CA GLY A 43 12.67 6.38 54.47
C GLY A 43 11.64 5.74 53.53
N ILE A 44 10.89 6.59 52.83
CA ILE A 44 9.94 6.14 51.80
C ILE A 44 10.70 5.32 50.74
N ARG A 45 10.14 4.17 50.36
CA ARG A 45 10.69 3.33 49.29
C ARG A 45 10.76 4.14 47.99
N THR A 46 11.94 4.17 47.37
CA THR A 46 12.12 4.89 46.10
C THR A 46 11.15 4.36 45.04
N PRO A 47 10.34 5.23 44.42
CA PRO A 47 9.44 4.85 43.33
C PRO A 47 10.18 4.16 42.18
N THR A 48 9.57 3.13 41.59
CA THR A 48 10.18 2.30 40.54
C THR A 48 10.60 3.10 39.31
N HIS A 49 9.85 4.14 38.94
CA HIS A 49 10.16 5.01 37.78
C HIS A 49 11.39 5.91 38.00
N ILE A 50 11.83 6.09 39.25
CA ILE A 50 13.09 6.77 39.58
C ILE A 50 14.26 5.80 39.45
N GLN A 51 14.05 4.55 39.85
CA GLN A 51 15.04 3.47 39.70
C GLN A 51 15.25 3.12 38.21
N VAL A 52 14.18 3.13 37.42
CA VAL A 52 14.18 2.79 35.99
C VAL A 52 13.69 3.97 35.18
N LYS A 53 14.58 4.58 34.39
CA LYS A 53 14.25 5.68 33.47
C LYS A 53 13.46 5.15 32.26
N LEU A 54 12.17 4.90 32.44
CA LEU A 54 11.29 4.27 31.43
C LEU A 54 11.37 4.95 30.04
N LYS A 55 11.39 6.29 29.98
CA LYS A 55 11.50 6.99 28.69
C LYS A 55 12.82 6.72 27.97
N LYS A 56 13.91 6.56 28.71
CA LYS A 56 15.22 6.21 28.13
C LYS A 56 15.19 4.81 27.53
N VAL A 57 14.56 3.86 28.23
CA VAL A 57 14.38 2.48 27.75
C VAL A 57 13.55 2.48 26.46
N GLN A 58 12.41 3.18 26.45
CA GLN A 58 11.55 3.29 25.27
C GLN A 58 12.31 3.83 24.05
N VAL A 59 13.03 4.95 24.19
CA VAL A 59 13.79 5.54 23.07
C VAL A 59 14.88 4.59 22.55
N GLN A 60 15.49 3.83 23.45
CA GLN A 60 16.49 2.84 23.08
C GLN A 60 15.89 1.65 22.32
N GLU A 61 14.70 1.19 22.72
CA GLU A 61 13.94 0.14 22.03
C GLU A 61 13.49 0.59 20.64
N GLU A 62 12.95 1.81 20.53
CA GLU A 62 12.54 2.41 19.23
C GLU A 62 13.75 2.50 18.28
N ARG A 63 14.89 2.99 18.77
CA ARG A 63 16.13 3.03 17.99
C ARG A 63 16.58 1.63 17.56
N GLN A 64 16.52 0.65 18.47
CA GLN A 64 16.90 -0.73 18.15
C GLN A 64 15.96 -1.36 17.12
N ALA A 65 14.66 -1.05 17.17
CA ALA A 65 13.68 -1.53 16.22
C ALA A 65 13.97 -1.00 14.80
N ILE A 66 14.34 0.27 14.66
CA ILE A 66 14.76 0.86 13.38
C ILE A 66 16.02 0.14 12.86
N ILE A 67 17.03 -0.01 13.70
CA ILE A 67 18.28 -0.70 13.32
C ILE A 67 17.99 -2.14 12.88
N ASN A 68 17.12 -2.86 13.59
CA ASN A 68 16.78 -4.24 13.25
C ASN A 68 16.04 -4.33 11.91
N ARG A 69 15.09 -3.42 11.66
CA ARG A 69 14.38 -3.33 10.37
C ARG A 69 15.35 -3.07 9.22
N ASP A 70 16.26 -2.11 9.41
CA ASP A 70 17.25 -1.76 8.38
C ASP A 70 18.22 -2.92 8.14
N ASN A 71 18.66 -3.60 9.20
CA ASN A 71 19.52 -4.78 9.10
C ASN A 71 18.81 -5.94 8.37
N GLN A 72 17.52 -6.16 8.61
CA GLN A 72 16.73 -7.17 7.89
C GLN A 72 16.63 -6.82 6.40
N LEU A 73 16.37 -5.55 6.07
CA LEU A 73 16.29 -5.09 4.69
C LEU A 73 17.64 -5.20 3.97
N LEU A 74 18.74 -4.85 4.66
CA LEU A 74 20.09 -5.03 4.14
C LEU A 74 20.42 -6.52 3.93
N ALA A 75 20.10 -7.37 4.88
CA ALA A 75 20.32 -8.81 4.77
C ALA A 75 19.53 -9.41 3.60
N SER A 76 18.28 -9.01 3.39
CA SER A 76 17.48 -9.40 2.23
C SER A 76 18.18 -9.00 0.93
N LYS A 77 18.60 -7.74 0.79
CA LYS A 77 19.31 -7.27 -0.40
C LYS A 77 20.63 -8.01 -0.64
N LEU A 78 21.36 -8.31 0.42
CA LEU A 78 22.61 -9.08 0.33
C LEU A 78 22.34 -10.52 -0.09
N ALA A 79 21.27 -11.15 0.42
CA ALA A 79 20.84 -12.47 -0.02
C ALA A 79 20.43 -12.46 -1.50
N ASP A 80 19.68 -11.45 -1.95
CA ASP A 80 19.30 -11.28 -3.35
C ASP A 80 20.55 -11.16 -4.24
N ILE A 81 21.55 -10.36 -3.83
CA ILE A 81 22.83 -10.23 -4.54
C ILE A 81 23.58 -11.56 -4.55
N GLN A 82 23.65 -12.26 -3.41
CA GLN A 82 24.36 -13.53 -3.28
C GLN A 82 23.72 -14.63 -4.14
N HIS A 83 22.39 -14.65 -4.25
CA HIS A 83 21.65 -15.58 -5.10
C HIS A 83 21.64 -15.15 -6.57
N SER A 84 21.87 -13.87 -6.87
CA SER A 84 21.98 -13.38 -8.24
C SER A 84 23.25 -13.94 -8.91
N THR A 85 23.15 -14.30 -10.19
CA THR A 85 24.27 -14.81 -10.99
C THR A 85 25.26 -13.73 -11.44
N GLY A 86 25.22 -12.54 -10.82
CA GLY A 86 26.12 -11.42 -11.14
C GLY A 86 25.85 -10.75 -12.49
N ARG A 87 24.68 -11.00 -13.11
CA ARG A 87 24.30 -10.41 -14.39
C ARG A 87 23.86 -8.95 -14.20
N ILE A 88 24.74 -8.02 -14.53
CA ILE A 88 24.47 -6.58 -14.51
C ILE A 88 23.78 -6.22 -15.82
N ASP A 89 22.57 -5.65 -15.75
CA ASP A 89 21.95 -5.00 -16.89
C ASP A 89 22.38 -3.52 -16.95
N HIS A 90 22.38 -2.96 -18.17
CA HIS A 90 22.65 -1.54 -18.40
C HIS A 90 21.34 -0.71 -18.39
N ARG A 91 20.21 -1.34 -18.05
CA ARG A 91 18.87 -0.76 -18.13
C ARG A 91 18.46 -0.23 -16.77
N ASN A 92 18.92 0.97 -16.46
CA ASN A 92 18.49 1.64 -15.25
C ASN A 92 17.14 2.32 -15.49
N LEU A 93 16.06 1.73 -14.96
CA LEU A 93 14.70 2.28 -15.04
C LEU A 93 14.56 3.44 -14.05
N TYR A 94 15.15 4.58 -14.37
CA TYR A 94 14.90 5.80 -13.64
C TYR A 94 13.46 6.27 -13.90
N ILE A 95 12.66 6.33 -12.84
CA ILE A 95 11.36 7.00 -12.91
C ILE A 95 11.65 8.50 -13.06
N GLU A 96 11.38 9.06 -14.23
CA GLU A 96 11.49 10.49 -14.46
C GLU A 96 10.50 11.24 -13.56
N ARG A 97 11.01 11.78 -12.44
CA ARG A 97 10.22 12.59 -11.50
C ARG A 97 10.07 13.99 -12.08
N SER A 98 9.11 14.13 -13.00
CA SER A 98 8.64 15.43 -13.46
C SER A 98 7.86 16.12 -12.35
N LEU A 99 8.22 17.37 -12.01
CA LEU A 99 7.46 18.21 -11.06
C LEU A 99 5.99 18.39 -11.50
N ASN A 100 5.74 18.27 -12.80
CA ASN A 100 4.41 18.40 -13.40
C ASN A 100 3.66 17.06 -13.52
N LEU A 101 4.22 15.94 -13.04
CA LEU A 101 3.63 14.61 -13.20
C LEU A 101 2.24 14.54 -12.57
N GLU A 102 2.10 15.06 -11.35
CA GLU A 102 0.81 15.06 -10.63
C GLU A 102 -0.22 15.95 -11.33
N ARG A 103 0.18 17.16 -11.72
CA ARG A 103 -0.69 18.08 -12.49
C ARG A 103 -1.12 17.45 -13.81
N ARG A 104 -0.21 16.81 -14.54
CA ARG A 104 -0.50 16.13 -15.81
C ARG A 104 -1.42 14.93 -15.61
N ARG A 105 -1.25 14.16 -14.53
CA ARG A 105 -2.14 13.04 -14.17
C ARG A 105 -3.56 13.54 -13.86
N ALA A 106 -3.68 14.61 -13.08
CA ALA A 106 -4.98 15.20 -12.74
C ALA A 106 -5.69 15.75 -14.00
N GLU A 107 -4.96 16.44 -14.87
CA GLU A 107 -5.51 16.95 -16.14
C GLU A 107 -5.96 15.80 -17.05
N LEU A 108 -5.15 14.74 -17.15
CA LEU A 108 -5.49 13.56 -17.95
C LEU A 108 -6.76 12.90 -17.41
N GLN A 109 -6.90 12.75 -16.09
CA GLN A 109 -8.13 12.24 -15.49
C GLN A 109 -9.34 13.13 -15.77
N ARG A 110 -9.17 14.47 -15.75
CA ARG A 110 -10.24 15.41 -16.08
C ARG A 110 -10.71 15.23 -17.52
N VAL A 111 -9.76 15.23 -18.47
CA VAL A 111 -10.02 15.02 -19.90
C VAL A 111 -10.65 13.66 -20.15
N THR A 112 -10.19 12.60 -19.49
CA THR A 112 -10.79 11.27 -19.63
C THR A 112 -12.25 11.25 -19.19
N ARG A 113 -12.60 11.88 -18.07
CA ARG A 113 -13.99 11.98 -17.60
C ARG A 113 -14.85 12.80 -18.56
N GLU A 114 -14.35 13.94 -19.03
CA GLU A 114 -15.06 14.77 -20.02
C GLU A 114 -15.31 13.97 -21.32
N ASN A 115 -14.30 13.24 -21.80
CA ASN A 115 -14.42 12.40 -22.98
C ASN A 115 -15.42 11.25 -22.78
N GLN A 116 -15.48 10.64 -21.59
CA GLN A 116 -16.47 9.62 -21.27
C GLN A 116 -17.90 10.18 -21.35
N VAL A 117 -18.15 11.35 -20.75
CA VAL A 117 -19.47 12.01 -20.82
C VAL A 117 -19.86 12.34 -22.26
N ILE A 118 -18.91 12.81 -23.07
CA ILE A 118 -19.15 13.07 -24.50
C ILE A 118 -19.48 11.79 -25.24
N TYR A 119 -18.72 10.72 -25.00
CA TYR A 119 -18.94 9.42 -25.60
C TYR A 119 -20.32 8.85 -25.26
N GLU A 120 -20.72 8.91 -23.98
CA GLU A 120 -22.05 8.51 -23.53
C GLU A 120 -23.16 9.32 -24.23
N ARG A 121 -22.99 10.63 -24.40
CA ARG A 121 -23.97 11.46 -25.13
C ARG A 121 -24.08 11.08 -26.60
N ILE A 122 -22.95 10.88 -27.28
CA ILE A 122 -22.92 10.52 -28.70
C ILE A 122 -23.55 9.15 -28.91
N THR A 123 -23.26 8.19 -28.03
CA THR A 123 -23.79 6.83 -28.12
C THR A 123 -25.27 6.75 -27.75
N ALA A 124 -25.73 7.55 -26.77
CA ALA A 124 -27.14 7.63 -26.41
C ALA A 124 -28.00 8.35 -27.47
N GLN A 125 -27.39 9.23 -28.28
CA GLN A 125 -28.12 9.90 -29.34
C GLN A 125 -28.42 8.94 -30.49
N GLU A 126 -29.69 8.56 -30.62
CA GLU A 126 -30.16 7.78 -31.76
C GLU A 126 -29.95 8.53 -33.09
N SER A 127 -29.68 7.78 -34.16
CA SER A 127 -29.54 8.36 -35.49
C SER A 127 -30.86 8.97 -35.93
N GLN A 128 -30.90 10.29 -36.15
CA GLN A 128 -32.05 11.00 -36.73
C GLN A 128 -32.38 10.51 -38.16
N TYR A 129 -31.44 9.82 -38.80
CA TYR A 129 -31.63 9.17 -40.08
C TYR A 129 -32.58 7.98 -39.94
N ARG A 130 -33.89 8.22 -40.08
CA ARG A 130 -34.89 7.16 -40.29
C ARG A 130 -34.69 6.56 -41.68
N ARG A 131 -33.77 5.59 -41.77
CA ARG A 131 -33.43 4.90 -43.03
C ARG A 131 -34.67 4.41 -43.75
N GLU A 132 -35.63 3.86 -43.01
CA GLU A 132 -36.91 3.37 -43.53
C GLU A 132 -37.68 4.46 -44.28
N LEU A 133 -37.80 5.68 -43.72
CA LEU A 133 -38.47 6.78 -44.39
C LEU A 133 -37.74 7.22 -45.66
N TRP A 134 -36.41 7.18 -45.65
CA TRP A 134 -35.61 7.53 -46.82
C TRP A 134 -35.74 6.50 -47.93
N GLU A 135 -35.80 5.21 -47.59
CA GLU A 135 -36.04 4.14 -48.55
C GLU A 135 -37.44 4.26 -49.16
N GLU A 136 -38.45 4.56 -48.34
CA GLU A 136 -39.80 4.82 -48.83
C GLU A 136 -39.89 6.07 -49.71
N ASP A 137 -39.28 7.19 -49.31
CA ASP A 137 -39.26 8.42 -50.11
C ASP A 137 -38.51 8.23 -51.42
N TRP A 138 -37.42 7.46 -51.38
CA TRP A 138 -36.70 7.05 -52.56
C TRP A 138 -37.58 6.20 -53.48
N ALA A 139 -38.29 5.20 -52.96
CA ALA A 139 -39.21 4.35 -53.73
C ALA A 139 -40.39 5.17 -54.30
N ARG A 140 -40.97 6.10 -53.52
CA ARG A 140 -41.99 7.05 -53.99
C ARG A 140 -41.44 7.95 -55.11
N GLY A 141 -40.20 8.39 -54.97
CA GLY A 141 -39.47 9.14 -55.97
C GLY A 141 -39.28 8.34 -57.26
N GLU A 142 -38.84 7.08 -57.15
CA GLU A 142 -38.65 6.16 -58.25
C GLU A 142 -39.95 5.90 -59.01
N GLN A 143 -41.03 5.57 -58.30
CA GLN A 143 -42.35 5.38 -58.90
C GLN A 143 -42.85 6.65 -59.61
N ARG A 144 -42.69 7.82 -59.01
CA ARG A 144 -43.03 9.10 -59.67
C ARG A 144 -42.19 9.30 -60.92
N ARG A 145 -40.90 9.02 -60.84
CA ARG A 145 -39.97 9.15 -61.95
C ARG A 145 -40.38 8.23 -63.10
N ASP A 146 -40.81 7.01 -62.82
CA ASP A 146 -41.22 6.03 -63.85
C ASP A 146 -42.56 6.40 -64.49
N LYS A 147 -43.48 6.98 -63.72
CA LYS A 147 -44.75 7.50 -64.24
C LYS A 147 -44.59 8.74 -65.12
N ILE A 148 -43.59 9.59 -64.84
CA ILE A 148 -43.34 10.84 -65.59
C ILE A 148 -42.44 10.59 -66.83
N THR A 149 -41.73 9.46 -66.88
CA THR A 149 -40.89 9.16 -68.03
C THR A 149 -41.66 8.71 -69.25
N ARG A 150 -41.34 9.32 -70.40
CA ARG A 150 -41.87 8.97 -71.73
C ARG A 150 -41.40 7.62 -72.26
N TYR A 151 -40.29 7.08 -71.74
CA TYR A 151 -39.70 5.81 -72.19
C TYR A 151 -39.44 4.88 -70.99
N PRO A 152 -39.71 3.56 -71.10
CA PRO A 152 -39.55 2.62 -69.99
C PRO A 152 -38.09 2.48 -69.58
N ARG A 153 -37.79 2.74 -68.30
CA ARG A 153 -36.47 2.51 -67.70
C ARG A 153 -36.28 1.03 -67.37
N GLY A 154 -35.93 0.27 -68.40
CA GLY A 154 -35.38 -1.08 -68.29
C GLY A 154 -34.45 -1.45 -69.44
N VAL A 155 -34.31 -0.56 -70.43
CA VAL A 155 -33.55 -0.83 -71.68
C VAL A 155 -32.12 -0.25 -71.63
N ALA A 156 -31.84 0.70 -70.74
CA ALA A 156 -30.54 1.40 -70.69
C ALA A 156 -29.41 0.58 -70.04
N GLU A 157 -29.71 -0.43 -69.21
CA GLU A 157 -28.65 -1.29 -68.63
C GLU A 157 -27.99 -2.20 -69.66
N LYS A 158 -28.71 -2.60 -70.73
CA LYS A 158 -28.12 -3.38 -71.84
C LYS A 158 -27.11 -2.58 -72.68
N GLN A 159 -27.11 -1.25 -72.58
CA GLN A 159 -26.20 -0.40 -73.36
C GLN A 159 -24.93 0.04 -72.60
N LYS A 160 -24.87 -0.15 -71.27
CA LYS A 160 -23.71 0.26 -70.46
C LYS A 160 -22.60 -0.78 -70.35
N LEU A 161 -22.79 -2.01 -70.84
CA LEU A 161 -21.69 -2.96 -71.07
C LEU A 161 -21.03 -2.73 -72.43
N LYS A 162 -20.38 -1.57 -72.67
CA LYS A 162 -19.47 -1.37 -73.84
C LYS A 162 -18.67 -0.06 -73.88
N LYS A 163 -18.35 0.58 -72.76
CA LYS A 163 -17.30 1.62 -72.72
C LYS A 163 -16.28 1.33 -71.63
N ARG A 164 -15.26 0.52 -71.98
CA ARG A 164 -13.95 0.58 -71.33
C ARG A 164 -13.09 1.53 -72.16
N VAL A 165 -12.83 2.72 -71.64
CA VAL A 165 -11.75 3.57 -72.18
C VAL A 165 -10.45 3.03 -71.58
N LYS A 166 -9.60 2.44 -72.42
CA LYS A 166 -8.22 2.12 -72.04
C LYS A 166 -7.41 3.40 -72.20
N PHE A 167 -6.99 4.01 -71.10
CA PHE A 167 -5.92 5.00 -71.14
C PHE A 167 -4.60 4.24 -71.32
N SER A 168 -3.91 4.50 -72.43
CA SER A 168 -2.52 4.10 -72.64
C SER A 168 -1.61 5.20 -72.11
N GLY A 169 -1.05 5.01 -70.92
CA GLY A 169 0.00 5.89 -70.41
C GLY A 169 0.18 5.80 -68.90
N GLY A 170 1.31 5.22 -68.49
CA GLY A 170 1.92 5.45 -67.19
C GLY A 170 1.43 4.53 -66.07
N GLU A 171 2.32 3.63 -65.66
CA GLU A 171 2.23 2.87 -64.42
C GLU A 171 1.97 3.81 -63.24
N THR A 172 0.93 3.52 -62.47
CA THR A 172 0.89 3.89 -61.05
C THR A 172 0.05 2.84 -60.35
N GLU A 173 0.73 1.84 -59.78
CA GLU A 173 0.10 0.92 -58.85
C GLU A 173 -0.36 1.71 -57.62
N ARG A 174 -1.68 1.94 -57.53
CA ARG A 174 -2.37 2.16 -56.26
C ARG A 174 -3.57 1.22 -56.23
N THR A 175 -3.32 0.01 -55.77
CA THR A 175 -4.36 -0.89 -55.28
C THR A 175 -4.84 -0.38 -53.93
N LEU A 176 -6.02 0.23 -53.90
CA LEU A 176 -6.85 0.29 -52.70
C LEU A 176 -8.09 -0.58 -52.96
N SER A 177 -7.98 -1.86 -52.63
CA SER A 177 -9.13 -2.75 -52.47
C SER A 177 -9.64 -2.61 -51.04
N SER A 178 -10.76 -1.90 -50.85
CA SER A 178 -11.58 -2.07 -49.66
C SER A 178 -12.35 -3.39 -49.78
N SER A 179 -11.90 -4.40 -49.04
CA SER A 179 -12.66 -5.61 -48.79
C SER A 179 -12.98 -5.66 -47.31
N SER A 180 -14.21 -5.33 -46.98
CA SER A 180 -14.83 -5.62 -45.70
C SER A 180 -15.00 -7.13 -45.54
N LYS A 181 -14.29 -7.72 -44.58
CA LYS A 181 -14.70 -8.96 -43.92
C LYS A 181 -14.42 -8.81 -42.43
N THR A 182 -15.51 -8.78 -41.69
CA THR A 182 -15.60 -9.03 -40.25
C THR A 182 -15.26 -10.48 -39.98
N GLU A 183 -14.27 -10.73 -39.13
CA GLU A 183 -14.20 -11.96 -38.33
C GLU A 183 -13.92 -11.53 -36.89
N ASP A 184 -14.89 -11.88 -36.05
CA ASP A 184 -14.92 -11.68 -34.62
C ASP A 184 -13.81 -12.51 -33.95
N GLY A 185 -13.12 -11.90 -32.99
CA GLY A 185 -12.12 -12.54 -32.15
C GLY A 185 -12.19 -11.94 -30.76
N GLU A 186 -13.08 -12.51 -29.94
CA GLU A 186 -13.12 -12.31 -28.50
C GLU A 186 -11.77 -12.73 -27.89
N THR A 187 -11.11 -11.81 -27.18
CA THR A 187 -10.14 -12.15 -26.14
C THR A 187 -10.58 -11.48 -24.87
N THR A 188 -11.11 -12.30 -23.97
CA THR A 188 -11.52 -11.99 -22.60
C THR A 188 -10.32 -11.54 -21.76
N ASP A 189 -10.44 -10.37 -21.15
CA ASP A 189 -9.61 -9.94 -20.01
C ASP A 189 -10.07 -10.67 -18.75
N GLU A 190 -9.51 -11.86 -18.49
CA GLU A 190 -9.42 -12.43 -17.15
C GLU A 190 -8.00 -12.98 -16.96
N ASP A 191 -7.03 -12.12 -16.64
CA ASP A 191 -5.79 -12.52 -15.95
C ASP A 191 -4.90 -11.32 -15.52
N LEU A 192 -5.48 -10.35 -14.80
CA LEU A 192 -4.70 -9.36 -14.04
C LEU A 192 -5.11 -9.25 -12.56
N GLN A 193 -5.53 -10.38 -11.99
CA GLN A 193 -5.62 -10.55 -10.53
C GLN A 193 -5.04 -11.90 -10.11
N ARG A 194 -3.70 -12.01 -10.13
CA ARG A 194 -2.89 -12.86 -9.24
C ARG A 194 -1.41 -12.65 -9.52
N GLN A 195 -0.80 -11.72 -8.79
CA GLN A 195 0.53 -11.84 -8.19
C GLN A 195 0.71 -10.70 -7.19
#